data_AF-A0A932XD21-F1
#
_entry.id   AF-A0A932XD21-F1
#
_cell.length_a   1.000
_cell.length_b   1.000
_cell.length_c   1.000
_cell.angle_alpha   90.00
_cell.angle_beta   90.00
_cell.angle_gamma   90.00
#
_symmetry.space_group_name_H-M   'P 1'
#
loop_
_entity.id
_entity.type
_entity.pdbx_description
1 polymer ?
#
loop_
_entity_poly.entity_id
_entity_poly.type
_entity_poly.pdbx_seq_one_letter_code
_entity_poly.pdbx_strand_id
1 'polypeptide(L)'
;MSEQSESFLDFKNSFSYGSRNDLNFKFLKGLDGEEAANFFQQLLWKLGDAYDSDDWSPVLEHVRAGQATNYAGPSRWTYDDGPRTPLGKPLSAAKIALITSTGHFVEGDDPKPFGVEDMSQEEAIRRIDDFLKEEPVLSQIPVETPHARLRARHGGYDVRGVLADHNVALPTDHLRELAAVGVIGSLHPLAYSFVGACAQTPLTKRTAPRWVEMWKAAGIDGAVLVPV
;
A
#
# COMPACT_ATOMS: atom_id res chain seq x y z
N MET A 1 -13.06 -34.97 11.16
CA MET A 1 -13.72 -33.66 11.19
C MET A 1 -14.35 -33.49 9.82
N SER A 2 -15.67 -33.35 9.70
CA SER A 2 -16.28 -33.12 8.38
C SER A 2 -15.80 -31.75 7.89
N GLU A 3 -15.03 -31.72 6.81
CA GLU A 3 -14.82 -30.48 6.05
C GLU A 3 -16.21 -30.01 5.60
N GLN A 4 -16.74 -28.98 6.27
CA GLN A 4 -17.89 -28.28 5.73
C GLN A 4 -17.43 -27.62 4.43
N SER A 5 -18.11 -27.92 3.33
CA SER A 5 -17.87 -27.28 2.04
C SER A 5 -18.18 -25.79 2.16
N GLU A 6 -17.22 -24.94 1.82
CA GLU A 6 -17.40 -23.49 1.69
C GLU A 6 -18.54 -23.18 0.72
N SER A 7 -19.51 -22.34 1.13
CA SER A 7 -20.54 -21.86 0.22
C SER A 7 -20.02 -20.70 -0.64
N PHE A 8 -20.71 -20.38 -1.74
CA PHE A 8 -20.36 -19.20 -2.54
C PHE A 8 -20.37 -17.90 -1.73
N LEU A 9 -21.31 -17.77 -0.78
CA LEU A 9 -21.38 -16.60 0.10
C LEU A 9 -20.21 -16.55 1.08
N ASP A 10 -19.78 -17.70 1.61
CA ASP A 10 -18.59 -17.78 2.46
C ASP A 10 -17.35 -17.34 1.67
N PHE A 11 -17.19 -17.87 0.45
CA PHE A 11 -16.09 -17.52 -0.45
C PHE A 11 -16.05 -16.01 -0.74
N LYS A 12 -17.14 -15.41 -1.26
CA LYS A 12 -17.12 -13.99 -1.65
C LYS A 12 -16.92 -13.04 -0.47
N ASN A 13 -17.27 -13.47 0.75
CA ASN A 13 -17.12 -12.68 1.97
C ASN A 13 -15.76 -12.89 2.66
N SER A 14 -14.97 -13.89 2.24
CA SER A 14 -13.69 -14.24 2.84
C SER A 14 -12.50 -13.39 2.37
N PHE A 15 -12.68 -12.54 1.36
CA PHE A 15 -11.66 -11.57 0.91
C PHE A 15 -11.48 -10.46 1.94
N SER A 16 -10.64 -10.70 2.93
CA SER A 16 -10.36 -9.79 4.04
C SER A 16 -9.00 -10.04 4.67
N TYR A 17 -8.53 -9.05 5.44
CA TYR A 17 -7.36 -9.18 6.30
C TYR A 17 -7.44 -10.45 7.17
N GLY A 18 -6.34 -11.18 7.30
CA GLY A 18 -6.26 -12.42 8.10
C GLY A 18 -6.96 -13.65 7.49
N SER A 19 -7.61 -13.52 6.32
CA SER A 19 -8.23 -14.62 5.58
C SER A 19 -7.68 -14.66 4.14
N ARG A 20 -8.51 -14.47 3.10
CA ARG A 20 -8.02 -14.34 1.72
C ARG A 20 -7.53 -12.91 1.49
N ASN A 21 -6.22 -12.73 1.48
CA ASN A 21 -5.57 -11.41 1.36
C ASN A 21 -5.51 -10.88 -0.10
N ASP A 22 -6.31 -11.43 -1.02
CA ASP A 22 -6.48 -10.92 -2.39
C ASP A 22 -7.35 -9.66 -2.39
N LEU A 23 -6.84 -8.59 -1.76
CA LEU A 23 -7.66 -7.42 -1.42
C LEU A 23 -8.14 -6.61 -2.62
N ASN A 24 -7.59 -6.87 -3.81
CA ASN A 24 -8.14 -6.37 -5.07
C ASN A 24 -9.62 -6.73 -5.24
N PHE A 25 -10.07 -7.83 -4.62
CA PHE A 25 -11.45 -8.32 -4.66
C PHE A 25 -12.20 -8.19 -3.32
N LYS A 26 -11.65 -7.46 -2.34
CA LYS A 26 -12.30 -7.21 -1.04
C LYS A 26 -13.70 -6.60 -1.17
N PHE A 27 -13.93 -5.82 -2.23
CA PHE A 27 -15.20 -5.19 -2.53
C PHE A 27 -16.35 -6.19 -2.76
N LEU A 28 -16.05 -7.44 -3.13
CA LEU A 28 -17.06 -8.49 -3.31
C LEU A 28 -17.89 -8.73 -2.04
N LYS A 29 -17.31 -8.50 -0.86
CA LYS A 29 -18.03 -8.61 0.42
C LYS A 29 -19.24 -7.69 0.49
N GLY A 30 -19.18 -6.52 -0.15
CA GLY A 30 -20.25 -5.54 -0.16
C GLY A 30 -21.29 -5.75 -1.27
N LEU A 31 -21.09 -6.70 -2.19
CA LEU A 31 -22.09 -7.11 -3.18
C LEU A 31 -23.02 -8.15 -2.57
N ASP A 32 -24.28 -8.17 -2.99
CA ASP A 32 -25.16 -9.30 -2.69
C ASP A 32 -24.76 -10.57 -3.49
N GLY A 33 -25.47 -11.67 -3.28
CA GLY A 33 -25.14 -12.94 -3.93
C GLY A 33 -25.31 -12.91 -5.45
N GLU A 34 -26.32 -12.21 -5.95
CA GLU A 34 -26.63 -12.13 -7.38
C GLU A 34 -25.68 -11.18 -8.09
N GLU A 35 -25.41 -10.02 -7.49
CA GLU A 35 -24.42 -9.04 -7.97
C GLU A 35 -23.02 -9.67 -8.06
N ALA A 36 -22.60 -10.41 -7.03
CA ALA A 36 -21.31 -11.09 -7.04
C ALA A 36 -21.26 -12.19 -8.12
N ALA A 37 -22.33 -12.97 -8.28
CA ALA A 37 -22.40 -13.99 -9.33
C ALA A 37 -22.30 -13.38 -10.73
N ASN A 38 -23.04 -12.29 -10.98
CA ASN A 38 -22.98 -11.54 -12.23
C ASN A 38 -21.59 -10.94 -12.48
N PHE A 39 -20.94 -10.42 -11.43
CA PHE A 39 -19.57 -9.94 -11.53
C PHE A 39 -18.61 -11.05 -12.01
N PHE A 40 -18.68 -12.25 -11.40
CA PHE A 40 -17.84 -13.37 -11.79
C PHE A 40 -18.15 -13.88 -13.20
N GLN A 41 -19.42 -13.97 -13.58
CA GLN A 41 -19.81 -14.37 -14.93
C GLN A 41 -19.20 -13.44 -15.98
N GLN A 42 -19.31 -12.12 -15.78
CA GLN A 42 -18.72 -11.14 -16.70
C GLN A 42 -17.19 -11.16 -16.68
N LEU A 43 -16.58 -11.38 -15.51
CA LEU A 43 -15.13 -11.52 -15.42
C LEU A 43 -14.64 -12.73 -16.23
N LEU A 44 -15.30 -13.88 -16.09
CA LEU A 44 -14.96 -15.09 -16.83
C LEU A 44 -15.12 -14.91 -18.35
N TRP A 45 -16.18 -14.23 -18.79
CA TRP A 45 -16.34 -13.87 -20.20
C TRP A 45 -15.16 -13.04 -20.69
N LYS A 46 -14.87 -11.92 -20.01
CA LYS A 46 -13.80 -10.99 -20.43
C LYS A 46 -12.42 -11.63 -20.40
N LEU A 47 -12.18 -12.59 -19.50
CA LEU A 47 -10.96 -13.39 -19.51
C LEU A 47 -10.85 -14.24 -20.79
N GLY A 48 -11.96 -14.85 -21.24
CA GLY A 48 -12.02 -15.53 -22.53
C GLY A 48 -11.64 -14.62 -23.69
N ASP A 49 -12.27 -13.44 -23.78
CA ASP A 49 -11.98 -12.46 -24.82
C ASP A 49 -10.52 -11.97 -24.78
N ALA A 50 -9.95 -11.81 -23.58
CA ALA A 50 -8.57 -11.38 -23.41
C ALA A 50 -7.56 -12.46 -23.85
N TYR A 51 -7.84 -13.75 -23.62
CA TYR A 51 -6.98 -14.82 -24.12
C TYR A 51 -6.91 -14.86 -25.64
N ASP A 52 -8.01 -14.56 -26.32
CA ASP A 52 -8.09 -14.59 -27.78
C ASP A 52 -7.51 -13.32 -28.42
N SER A 53 -7.62 -12.17 -27.74
CA SER A 53 -7.25 -10.87 -28.29
C SER A 53 -5.91 -10.29 -27.80
N ASP A 54 -5.36 -10.82 -26.70
CA ASP A 54 -4.26 -10.23 -25.91
C ASP A 54 -4.55 -8.81 -25.38
N ASP A 55 -5.83 -8.38 -25.40
CA ASP A 55 -6.28 -7.13 -24.78
C ASP A 55 -6.90 -7.40 -23.40
N TRP A 56 -6.15 -7.04 -22.37
CA TRP A 56 -6.55 -7.19 -20.97
C TRP A 56 -7.30 -5.98 -20.40
N SER A 57 -7.44 -4.89 -21.18
CA SER A 57 -8.08 -3.65 -20.73
C SER A 57 -9.51 -3.88 -20.23
N PRO A 58 -10.36 -4.67 -20.91
CA PRO A 58 -11.72 -4.93 -20.43
C PRO A 58 -11.78 -5.65 -19.07
N VAL A 59 -10.82 -6.55 -18.81
CA VAL A 59 -10.73 -7.24 -17.51
C VAL A 59 -10.39 -6.24 -16.41
N LEU A 60 -9.40 -5.37 -16.66
CA LEU A 60 -8.99 -4.33 -15.71
C LEU A 60 -10.12 -3.33 -15.43
N GLU A 61 -10.81 -2.87 -16.46
CA GLU A 61 -11.95 -1.96 -16.33
C GLU A 61 -13.10 -2.58 -15.53
N HIS A 62 -13.40 -3.87 -15.75
CA HIS A 62 -14.44 -4.58 -15.00
C HIS A 62 -14.14 -4.65 -13.51
N VAL A 63 -12.90 -4.99 -13.14
CA VAL A 63 -12.47 -5.01 -11.72
C VAL A 63 -12.53 -3.60 -11.11
N ARG A 64 -12.04 -2.58 -11.83
CA ARG A 64 -12.08 -1.18 -11.38
C ARG A 64 -13.50 -0.67 -11.20
N ALA A 65 -14.42 -1.00 -12.11
CA ALA A 65 -15.82 -0.63 -12.01
C ALA A 65 -16.46 -1.25 -10.75
N GLY A 66 -16.21 -2.53 -10.49
CA GLY A 66 -16.68 -3.21 -9.27
C GLY A 66 -16.17 -2.55 -7.99
N GLN A 67 -14.88 -2.20 -7.94
CA GLN A 67 -14.29 -1.45 -6.83
C GLN A 67 -14.94 -0.07 -6.67
N ALA A 68 -15.06 0.70 -7.75
CA ALA A 68 -15.62 2.04 -7.73
C ALA A 68 -17.06 2.05 -7.23
N THR A 69 -17.91 1.13 -7.71
CA THR A 69 -19.29 1.00 -7.26
C THR A 69 -19.37 0.69 -5.76
N ASN A 70 -18.56 -0.25 -5.26
CA ASN A 70 -18.64 -0.65 -3.86
C ASN A 70 -18.04 0.38 -2.89
N TYR A 71 -17.02 1.12 -3.33
CA TYR A 71 -16.31 2.10 -2.51
C TYR A 71 -16.84 3.54 -2.68
N ALA A 72 -17.85 3.77 -3.51
CA ALA A 72 -18.48 5.09 -3.69
C ALA A 72 -19.26 5.60 -2.47
N GLY A 73 -19.47 4.75 -1.45
CA GLY A 73 -20.19 5.12 -0.23
C GLY A 73 -19.44 6.14 0.64
N PRO A 74 -20.15 6.78 1.59
CA PRO A 74 -19.53 7.74 2.50
C PRO A 74 -18.43 7.07 3.34
N SER A 75 -17.23 7.67 3.31
CA SER A 75 -16.16 7.28 4.22
C SER A 75 -16.52 7.65 5.65
N ARG A 76 -16.09 6.82 6.61
CA ARG A 76 -16.17 7.14 8.04
C ARG A 76 -15.34 8.38 8.41
N TRP A 77 -14.35 8.71 7.58
CA TRP A 77 -13.43 9.81 7.79
C TRP A 77 -13.60 10.83 6.67
N THR A 78 -14.51 11.78 6.90
CA THR A 78 -14.69 12.98 6.09
C THR A 78 -14.12 14.18 6.84
N TYR A 79 -13.29 14.97 6.17
CA TYR A 79 -12.70 16.18 6.72
C TYR A 79 -13.23 17.38 5.94
N ASP A 80 -13.58 18.46 6.65
CA ASP A 80 -14.11 19.68 6.04
C ASP A 80 -13.04 20.41 5.19
N ASP A 81 -11.78 20.24 5.56
CA ASP A 81 -10.61 20.71 4.83
C ASP A 81 -9.61 19.58 4.55
N GLY A 82 -8.67 19.86 3.65
CA GLY A 82 -7.51 19.00 3.41
C GLY A 82 -6.25 19.63 4.02
N PRO A 83 -5.17 18.86 4.25
CA PRO A 83 -3.90 19.39 4.73
C PRO A 83 -3.26 20.29 3.65
N ARG A 84 -3.67 21.55 3.58
CA ARG A 84 -3.13 22.54 2.66
C ARG A 84 -2.02 23.32 3.35
N THR A 85 -0.86 22.70 3.49
CA THR A 85 0.37 23.42 3.86
C THR A 85 1.09 23.81 2.58
N PRO A 86 1.16 25.11 2.22
CA PRO A 86 1.91 25.56 1.06
C PRO A 86 3.40 25.26 1.22
N LEU A 87 4.07 24.90 0.13
CA LEU A 87 5.52 24.81 0.10
C LEU A 87 6.14 26.20 0.29
N GLY A 88 7.13 26.31 1.17
CA GLY A 88 7.85 27.56 1.41
C GLY A 88 8.84 27.94 0.29
N LYS A 89 9.05 27.05 -0.68
CA LYS A 89 9.98 27.20 -1.80
C LYS A 89 9.36 26.63 -3.09
N PRO A 90 9.75 27.11 -4.28
CA PRO A 90 9.48 26.40 -5.53
C PRO A 90 10.01 24.97 -5.47
N LEU A 91 9.33 24.01 -6.12
CA LEU A 91 9.74 22.60 -6.13
C LEU A 91 11.19 22.42 -6.58
N SER A 92 11.61 23.15 -7.61
CA SER A 92 12.98 23.15 -8.15
C SER A 92 14.06 23.63 -7.17
N ALA A 93 13.68 24.18 -6.01
CA ALA A 93 14.58 24.56 -4.91
C ALA A 93 14.29 23.79 -3.60
N ALA A 94 13.32 22.89 -3.61
CA ALA A 94 12.90 22.13 -2.44
C ALA A 94 13.65 20.80 -2.32
N LYS A 95 14.00 20.42 -1.09
CA LYS A 95 14.42 19.05 -0.74
C LYS A 95 13.18 18.21 -0.42
N ILE A 96 12.90 17.22 -1.26
CA ILE A 96 11.72 16.35 -1.13
C ILE A 96 12.12 15.02 -0.51
N ALA A 97 11.32 14.49 0.40
CA ALA A 97 11.44 13.12 0.90
C ALA A 97 10.36 12.21 0.30
N LEU A 98 10.59 10.90 0.34
CA LEU A 98 9.60 9.89 0.00
C LEU A 98 9.20 9.13 1.26
N ILE A 99 7.90 8.96 1.49
CA ILE A 99 7.36 8.04 2.49
C ILE A 99 6.25 7.18 1.89
N THR A 100 6.22 5.91 2.31
CA THR A 100 5.20 4.95 1.86
C THR A 100 4.75 4.01 2.97
N SER A 101 3.49 3.59 2.96
CA SER A 101 2.90 2.66 3.94
C SER A 101 3.01 1.18 3.55
N THR A 102 3.89 0.89 2.58
CA THR A 102 4.06 -0.39 1.90
C THR A 102 4.81 -1.48 2.67
N GLY A 103 5.51 -1.14 3.76
CA GLY A 103 6.33 -2.09 4.52
C GLY A 103 7.61 -2.54 3.80
N HIS A 104 8.23 -1.65 3.01
CA HIS A 104 9.52 -1.93 2.37
C HIS A 104 10.67 -1.78 3.36
N PHE A 105 11.72 -2.56 3.16
CA PHE A 105 12.98 -2.47 3.89
C PHE A 105 14.14 -2.97 3.05
N VAL A 106 15.37 -2.67 3.48
CA VAL A 106 16.59 -3.17 2.83
C VAL A 106 16.87 -4.58 3.33
N GLU A 107 17.24 -5.50 2.45
CA GLU A 107 17.72 -6.82 2.83
C GLU A 107 18.86 -6.73 3.86
N GLY A 108 18.66 -7.40 5.00
CA GLY A 108 19.54 -7.37 6.17
C GLY A 108 19.16 -6.33 7.24
N ASP A 109 18.20 -5.45 6.96
CA ASP A 109 17.69 -4.42 7.87
C ASP A 109 16.19 -4.59 8.11
N ASP A 110 15.79 -5.83 8.43
CA ASP A 110 14.40 -6.17 8.75
C ASP A 110 13.97 -5.47 10.07
N PRO A 111 12.82 -4.76 10.11
CA PRO A 111 12.34 -4.05 11.30
C PRO A 111 11.94 -4.96 12.49
N LYS A 112 11.98 -6.30 12.35
CA LYS A 112 11.69 -7.29 13.41
C LYS A 112 10.40 -6.98 14.21
N PRO A 113 9.23 -6.87 13.54
CA PRO A 113 7.98 -6.53 14.22
C PRO A 113 7.69 -7.52 15.35
N PHE A 114 7.29 -6.99 16.52
CA PHE A 114 7.09 -7.75 17.76
C PHE A 114 8.32 -8.53 18.26
N GLY A 115 9.53 -8.13 17.84
CA GLY A 115 10.77 -8.83 18.15
C GLY A 115 10.95 -10.15 17.41
N VAL A 116 10.12 -10.43 16.40
CA VAL A 116 10.23 -11.64 15.57
C VAL A 116 11.27 -11.41 14.49
N GLU A 117 12.33 -12.21 14.50
CA GLU A 117 13.33 -12.22 13.44
C GLU A 117 12.78 -12.92 12.18
N ASP A 118 13.09 -12.37 11.01
CA ASP A 118 12.76 -12.94 9.69
C ASP A 118 11.29 -13.37 9.54
N MET A 119 10.36 -12.55 10.06
CA MET A 119 8.92 -12.81 9.93
C MET A 119 8.54 -13.00 8.45
N SER A 120 7.83 -14.09 8.14
CA SER A 120 7.33 -14.33 6.78
C SER A 120 6.13 -13.44 6.43
N GLN A 121 5.82 -13.34 5.13
CA GLN A 121 4.63 -12.63 4.67
C GLN A 121 3.34 -13.29 5.17
N GLU A 122 3.28 -14.62 5.20
CA GLU A 122 2.11 -15.37 5.70
C GLU A 122 1.86 -15.10 7.18
N GLU A 123 2.93 -15.02 7.98
CA GLU A 123 2.82 -14.68 9.39
C GLU A 123 2.37 -13.23 9.58
N ALA A 124 2.87 -12.29 8.77
CA ALA A 124 2.39 -10.91 8.78
C ALA A 124 0.90 -10.80 8.44
N ILE A 125 0.40 -11.60 7.48
CA ILE A 125 -1.03 -11.67 7.12
C ILE A 125 -1.86 -12.19 8.29
N ARG A 126 -1.43 -13.27 8.95
CA ARG A 126 -2.14 -13.84 10.11
C ARG A 126 -2.19 -12.89 11.30
N ARG A 127 -1.12 -12.10 11.49
CA ARG A 127 -0.95 -11.20 12.63
C ARG A 127 -1.33 -9.75 12.33
N ILE A 128 -2.06 -9.49 11.24
CA ILE A 128 -2.44 -8.14 10.82
C ILE A 128 -3.12 -7.31 11.93
N ASP A 129 -3.96 -7.95 12.77
CA ASP A 129 -4.62 -7.28 13.89
C ASP A 129 -3.67 -6.93 15.04
N ASP A 130 -2.53 -7.61 15.15
CA ASP A 130 -1.50 -7.26 16.15
C ASP A 130 -0.73 -6.00 15.73
N PHE A 131 -0.52 -5.79 14.43
CA PHE A 131 0.13 -4.56 13.93
C PHE A 131 -0.69 -3.30 14.28
N LEU A 132 -2.02 -3.43 14.43
CA LEU A 132 -2.89 -2.34 14.87
C LEU A 132 -2.65 -1.92 16.33
N LYS A 133 -2.02 -2.78 17.14
CA LYS A 133 -1.79 -2.55 18.58
C LYS A 133 -0.39 -1.99 18.86
N GLU A 134 0.53 -2.12 17.92
CA GLU A 134 1.91 -1.70 18.06
C GLU A 134 2.19 -0.34 17.41
N GLU A 135 3.26 0.29 17.88
CA GLU A 135 3.81 1.46 17.22
C GLU A 135 4.52 1.04 15.93
N PRO A 136 4.20 1.65 14.76
CA PRO A 136 4.86 1.29 13.51
C PRO A 136 6.34 1.66 13.54
N VAL A 137 7.16 0.77 13.00
CA VAL A 137 8.61 0.99 12.82
C VAL A 137 8.84 1.67 11.47
N LEU A 138 9.65 2.73 11.47
CA LEU A 138 10.03 3.46 10.26
C LEU A 138 11.35 2.91 9.70
N SER A 139 11.26 2.16 8.61
CA SER A 139 12.41 1.75 7.82
C SER A 139 13.01 2.94 7.09
N GLN A 140 14.34 3.00 7.03
CA GLN A 140 15.10 4.02 6.30
C GLN A 140 15.84 3.34 5.15
N ILE A 141 15.51 3.74 3.92
CA ILE A 141 15.96 3.07 2.70
C ILE A 141 16.79 4.07 1.91
N PRO A 142 18.10 3.85 1.71
CA PRO A 142 18.87 4.67 0.77
C PRO A 142 18.19 4.66 -0.60
N VAL A 143 17.95 5.84 -1.19
CA VAL A 143 17.23 5.95 -2.49
C VAL A 143 17.98 5.32 -3.67
N GLU A 144 19.24 4.96 -3.46
CA GLU A 144 20.12 4.26 -4.38
C GLU A 144 20.08 2.73 -4.20
N THR A 145 19.27 2.22 -3.26
CA THR A 145 19.20 0.78 -2.99
C THR A 145 18.73 0.05 -4.24
N PRO A 146 19.51 -0.91 -4.78
CA PRO A 146 19.09 -1.67 -5.95
C PRO A 146 17.82 -2.46 -5.63
N HIS A 147 16.90 -2.55 -6.60
CA HIS A 147 15.65 -3.30 -6.45
C HIS A 147 15.87 -4.74 -5.98
N ALA A 148 16.93 -5.42 -6.43
CA ALA A 148 17.28 -6.77 -5.98
C ALA A 148 17.55 -6.89 -4.46
N ARG A 149 17.85 -5.79 -3.77
CA ARG A 149 18.05 -5.71 -2.31
C ARG A 149 16.83 -5.17 -1.56
N LEU A 150 15.78 -4.74 -2.26
CA LEU A 150 14.54 -4.32 -1.62
C LEU A 150 13.72 -5.55 -1.25
N ARG A 151 13.13 -5.50 -0.07
CA ARG A 151 12.16 -6.48 0.42
C ARG A 151 10.90 -5.72 0.84
N ALA A 152 9.77 -6.41 0.86
CA ALA A 152 8.51 -5.86 1.35
C ALA A 152 7.79 -6.91 2.17
N ARG A 153 7.23 -6.49 3.31
CA ARG A 153 6.35 -7.32 4.13
C ARG A 153 5.20 -6.47 4.67
N HIS A 154 3.99 -6.91 4.39
CA HIS A 154 2.79 -6.19 4.80
C HIS A 154 1.59 -7.13 4.88
N GLY A 155 1.01 -7.31 6.07
CA GLY A 155 -0.13 -8.22 6.24
C GLY A 155 -1.45 -7.74 5.61
N GLY A 156 -1.47 -6.47 5.17
CA GLY A 156 -2.66 -5.79 4.68
C GLY A 156 -2.72 -5.53 3.16
N TYR A 157 -1.86 -6.14 2.33
CA TYR A 157 -2.07 -6.21 0.87
C TYR A 157 -1.16 -7.30 0.27
N ASP A 158 -1.34 -7.58 -1.03
CA ASP A 158 -0.49 -8.49 -1.79
C ASP A 158 0.82 -7.81 -2.22
N VAL A 159 1.93 -8.16 -1.57
CA VAL A 159 3.25 -7.58 -1.83
C VAL A 159 3.87 -7.99 -3.17
N ARG A 160 3.32 -8.97 -3.90
CA ARG A 160 3.90 -9.44 -5.18
C ARG A 160 4.06 -8.30 -6.20
N GLY A 161 3.12 -7.38 -6.26
CA GLY A 161 3.18 -6.24 -7.17
C GLY A 161 4.40 -5.35 -6.91
N VAL A 162 4.66 -5.02 -5.65
CA VAL A 162 5.80 -4.16 -5.28
C VAL A 162 7.13 -4.90 -5.30
N LEU A 163 7.12 -6.22 -5.13
CA LEU A 163 8.31 -7.05 -5.34
C LEU A 163 8.67 -7.15 -6.82
N ALA A 164 7.68 -7.17 -7.72
CA ALA A 164 7.89 -7.19 -9.16
C ALA A 164 8.35 -5.82 -9.71
N ASP A 165 7.79 -4.73 -9.19
CA ASP A 165 8.21 -3.36 -9.48
C ASP A 165 8.04 -2.48 -8.24
N HIS A 166 9.16 -2.12 -7.62
CA HIS A 166 9.15 -1.29 -6.42
C HIS A 166 8.59 0.12 -6.70
N ASN A 167 8.69 0.63 -7.93
CA ASN A 167 8.23 1.99 -8.25
C ASN A 167 6.70 2.16 -8.15
N VAL A 168 5.94 1.06 -8.09
CA VAL A 168 4.49 1.08 -7.86
C VAL A 168 4.15 1.68 -6.48
N ALA A 169 4.98 1.46 -5.45
CA ALA A 169 4.71 1.93 -4.09
C ALA A 169 5.90 2.60 -3.39
N LEU A 170 7.09 2.56 -3.98
CA LEU A 170 8.33 3.18 -3.54
C LEU A 170 9.05 3.76 -4.79
N PRO A 171 8.54 4.84 -5.41
CA PRO A 171 9.01 5.39 -6.69
C PRO A 171 10.35 6.14 -6.58
N THR A 172 11.38 5.48 -6.07
CA THR A 172 12.71 6.08 -5.90
C THR A 172 13.35 6.43 -7.23
N ASP A 173 13.17 5.62 -8.27
CA ASP A 173 13.78 5.88 -9.58
C ASP A 173 13.18 7.14 -10.20
N HIS A 174 11.85 7.24 -10.24
CA HIS A 174 11.16 8.40 -10.80
C HIS A 174 11.44 9.70 -10.04
N LEU A 175 11.53 9.65 -8.70
CA LEU A 175 11.88 10.85 -7.94
C LEU A 175 13.32 11.30 -8.17
N ARG A 176 14.24 10.35 -8.40
CA ARG A 176 15.63 10.67 -8.77
C ARG A 176 15.70 11.27 -10.17
N GLU A 177 14.93 10.74 -11.12
CA GLU A 177 14.80 11.32 -12.47
C GLU A 177 14.30 12.77 -12.40
N LEU A 178 13.24 13.03 -11.61
CA LEU A 178 12.71 14.38 -11.41
C LEU A 178 13.73 15.33 -10.77
N ALA A 179 14.58 14.85 -9.86
CA ALA A 179 15.68 15.64 -9.32
C ALA A 179 16.76 15.91 -10.39
N ALA A 180 17.12 14.91 -11.20
CA ALA A 180 18.13 15.02 -12.24
C ALA A 180 17.75 16.05 -13.33
N VAL A 181 16.46 16.14 -13.68
CA VAL A 181 15.96 17.13 -14.65
C VAL A 181 15.55 18.47 -14.00
N GLY A 182 15.76 18.64 -12.69
CA GLY A 182 15.53 19.89 -11.97
C GLY A 182 14.06 20.24 -11.68
N VAL A 183 13.13 19.28 -11.83
CA VAL A 183 11.72 19.47 -11.44
C VAL A 183 11.62 19.64 -9.93
N ILE A 184 12.38 18.84 -9.17
CA ILE A 184 12.61 19.05 -7.73
C ILE A 184 14.07 19.45 -7.50
N GLY A 185 14.32 20.25 -6.47
CA GLY A 185 15.67 20.74 -6.17
C GLY A 185 16.61 19.62 -5.72
N SER A 186 16.12 18.71 -4.88
CA SER A 186 16.82 17.47 -4.54
C SER A 186 15.88 16.44 -3.92
N LEU A 187 16.22 15.16 -4.05
CA LEU A 187 15.63 14.08 -3.28
C LEU A 187 16.46 13.85 -2.01
N HIS A 188 15.80 13.68 -0.86
CA HIS A 188 16.48 13.28 0.38
C HIS A 188 17.12 11.89 0.18
N PRO A 189 18.38 11.65 0.59
CA PRO A 189 19.06 10.37 0.41
C PRO A 189 18.37 9.14 1.02
N LEU A 190 17.42 9.34 1.94
CA LEU A 190 16.62 8.28 2.54
C LEU A 190 15.16 8.42 2.13
N ALA A 191 14.61 7.33 1.57
CA ALA A 191 13.18 7.08 1.53
C ALA A 191 12.76 6.39 2.82
N TYR A 192 11.50 6.55 3.19
CA TYR A 192 10.95 5.99 4.42
C TYR A 192 9.81 5.04 4.11
N SER A 193 9.74 3.93 4.84
CA SER A 193 8.62 3.01 4.76
C SER A 193 8.19 2.51 6.12
N PHE A 194 6.92 2.18 6.27
CA PHE A 194 6.39 1.51 7.45
C PHE A 194 5.20 0.64 7.02
N VAL A 195 4.73 -0.24 7.91
CA VAL A 195 3.50 -1.01 7.70
C VAL A 195 2.31 -0.13 8.04
N GLY A 196 1.47 0.18 7.03
CA GLY A 196 0.32 1.08 7.15
C GLY A 196 -0.80 0.57 8.05
N ALA A 197 -0.86 -0.75 8.29
CA ALA A 197 -1.81 -1.38 9.20
C ALA A 197 -1.48 -1.07 10.67
N CYS A 198 -1.70 0.17 11.10
CA CYS A 198 -1.44 0.65 12.44
C CYS A 198 -2.59 1.52 12.95
N ALA A 199 -2.65 1.76 14.27
CA ALA A 199 -3.69 2.62 14.83
C ALA A 199 -3.46 4.11 14.51
N GLN A 200 -4.47 4.76 13.93
CA GLN A 200 -4.43 6.17 13.51
C GLN A 200 -4.19 7.15 14.67
N THR A 201 -4.86 6.96 15.81
CA THR A 201 -4.75 7.90 16.94
C THR A 201 -3.35 7.92 17.54
N PRO A 202 -2.71 6.78 17.88
CA PRO A 202 -1.30 6.75 18.28
C PRO A 202 -0.35 7.29 17.20
N LEU A 203 -0.54 6.91 15.93
CA LEU A 203 0.29 7.39 14.82
C LEU A 203 0.30 8.92 14.76
N THR A 204 -0.88 9.54 14.74
CA THR A 204 -1.03 11.00 14.61
C THR A 204 -0.59 11.77 15.85
N LYS A 205 -0.84 11.24 17.05
CA LYS A 205 -0.53 11.95 18.31
C LYS A 205 0.89 11.74 18.83
N ARG A 206 1.57 10.66 18.44
CA ARG A 206 2.85 10.25 19.06
C ARG A 206 3.93 9.90 18.03
N THR A 207 3.62 9.04 17.06
CA THR A 207 4.64 8.46 16.19
C THR A 207 5.05 9.41 15.06
N ALA A 208 4.08 9.83 14.24
CA ALA A 208 4.31 10.71 13.10
C ALA A 208 4.92 12.07 13.48
N PRO A 209 4.54 12.73 14.61
CA PRO A 209 5.21 13.96 15.04
C PRO A 209 6.72 13.79 15.25
N ARG A 210 7.17 12.63 15.75
CA ARG A 210 8.62 12.37 15.93
C ARG A 210 9.34 12.23 14.59
N TRP A 211 8.71 11.57 13.62
CA TRP A 211 9.24 11.47 12.25
C TRP A 211 9.31 12.85 11.59
N VAL A 212 8.29 13.68 11.76
CA VAL A 212 8.26 15.05 11.25
C VAL A 212 9.38 15.91 11.85
N GLU A 213 9.62 15.84 13.15
CA GLU A 213 10.73 16.58 13.77
C GLU A 213 12.10 16.12 13.26
N MET A 214 12.29 14.80 13.07
CA MET A 214 13.49 14.27 12.42
C MET A 214 13.66 14.82 11.00
N TRP A 215 12.59 14.90 10.21
CA TRP A 215 12.65 15.42 8.84
C TRP A 215 12.89 16.93 8.76
N LYS A 216 12.27 17.70 9.65
CA LYS A 216 12.56 19.14 9.78
C LYS A 216 14.03 19.38 10.13
N ALA A 217 14.59 18.60 11.06
CA ALA A 217 16.01 18.67 11.41
C ALA A 217 16.93 18.30 10.23
N ALA A 218 16.49 17.41 9.33
CA ALA A 218 17.19 17.08 8.09
C ALA A 218 17.02 18.13 6.96
N GLY A 219 16.25 19.20 7.21
CA GLY A 219 15.97 20.25 6.24
C GLY A 219 15.17 19.74 5.04
N ILE A 220 14.23 18.82 5.27
CA ILE A 220 13.25 18.38 4.27
C ILE A 220 12.17 19.46 4.16
N ASP A 221 11.89 19.92 2.94
CA ASP A 221 10.92 20.98 2.65
C ASP A 221 9.52 20.41 2.36
N GLY A 222 9.42 19.15 1.94
CA GLY A 222 8.16 18.46 1.66
C GLY A 222 8.35 16.96 1.48
N ALA A 223 7.25 16.20 1.49
CA ALA A 223 7.28 14.76 1.30
C ALA A 223 6.21 14.30 0.29
N VAL A 224 6.58 13.33 -0.55
CA VAL A 224 5.63 12.55 -1.33
C VAL A 224 5.19 11.38 -0.47
N LEU A 225 3.88 11.27 -0.23
CA LEU A 225 3.28 10.13 0.46
C LEU A 225 2.66 9.20 -0.59
N VAL A 226 3.12 7.95 -0.62
CA VAL A 226 2.54 6.88 -1.44
C VAL A 226 1.84 5.87 -0.53
N PRO A 227 0.52 6.00 -0.30
CA PRO A 227 -0.21 5.05 0.51
C PRO A 227 -0.54 3.78 -0.28
N VAL A 228 -0.62 2.64 0.42
CA VAL A 228 -1.12 1.35 -0.07
C VAL A 228 -2.14 0.76 0.90
#